data_AF-X0XMU9-F1
#
_entry.id   AF-X0XMU9-F1
#
_cell.length_a   1.000
_cell.length_b   1.000
_cell.length_c   1.000
_cell.angle_alpha   90.00
_cell.angle_beta   90.00
_cell.angle_gamma   90.00
#
_symmetry.space_group_name_H-M   'P 1'
#
loop_
_entity.id
_entity.type
_entity.pdbx_description
1 polymer ?
#
loop_
_entity_poly.entity_id
_entity_poly.type
_entity_poly.pdbx_seq_one_letter_code
_entity_poly.pdbx_strand_id
1 'polypeptide(L)'
;LARREAPGYYLDNGECSADPWIRLDGHVLFRFAAESFTRVIRQIISQTGWTTDDTRWVVPHQANARILKAAAKRSGVPFDRFYLNVENVGNTSSASIPLALCELEASLGQGDKVVLCSVGAGLTTAAMSVEW
;
A
#
# COMPACT_ATOMS: atom_id res chain seq x y z
N LEU A 1 4.78 18.64 -11.06
CA LEU A 1 5.71 17.51 -10.84
C LEU A 1 7.11 18.06 -10.89
N ALA A 2 7.83 18.06 -9.78
CA ALA A 2 9.23 18.49 -9.74
C ALA A 2 10.05 17.53 -10.62
N ARG A 3 10.28 17.91 -11.88
CA ARG A 3 11.20 17.19 -12.76
C ARG A 3 12.58 17.67 -12.40
N ARG A 4 13.36 16.82 -11.74
CA ARG A 4 14.80 17.04 -11.63
C ARG A 4 15.41 16.80 -13.00
N GLU A 5 16.33 17.66 -13.42
CA GLU A 5 17.06 17.48 -14.69
C GLU A 5 18.14 16.40 -14.56
N ALA A 6 18.59 16.12 -13.33
CA ALA A 6 19.56 15.08 -13.01
C ALA A 6 19.06 14.17 -11.87
N PRO A 7 19.41 12.88 -11.85
CA PRO A 7 18.85 11.88 -10.94
C PRO A 7 19.13 12.12 -9.44
N GLY A 8 20.03 13.05 -9.11
CA GLY A 8 20.38 13.38 -7.71
C GLY A 8 21.29 12.35 -7.04
N TYR A 9 21.86 11.43 -7.81
CA TYR A 9 22.94 10.52 -7.43
C TYR A 9 23.97 10.47 -8.57
N TYR A 10 25.22 10.13 -8.24
CA TYR A 10 26.30 9.93 -9.19
C TYR A 10 26.65 8.45 -9.24
N LEU A 11 26.93 7.93 -10.43
CA LEU A 11 27.50 6.60 -10.60
C LEU A 11 29.01 6.78 -10.75
N ASP A 12 29.80 6.09 -9.92
CA ASP A 12 31.26 6.27 -9.83
C ASP A 12 32.00 6.08 -11.16
N ASN A 13 31.39 5.38 -12.13
CA ASN A 13 32.07 4.98 -13.37
C ASN A 13 31.61 5.76 -14.62
N GLY A 14 30.71 6.75 -14.50
CA GLY A 14 30.29 7.62 -15.61
C GLY A 14 29.55 6.95 -16.78
N GLU A 15 29.58 5.62 -16.87
CA GLU A 15 28.95 4.83 -17.93
C GLU A 15 27.83 3.98 -17.34
N CYS A 16 26.60 4.45 -17.52
CA CYS A 16 25.44 3.58 -17.40
C CYS A 16 24.48 3.92 -18.54
N SER A 17 24.29 2.97 -19.45
CA SER A 17 23.30 3.07 -20.53
C SER A 17 21.86 2.86 -20.04
N ALA A 18 21.67 2.59 -18.73
CA ALA A 18 20.35 2.37 -18.15
C ALA A 18 19.64 3.70 -17.84
N ASP A 19 18.33 3.71 -18.05
CA ASP A 19 17.48 4.85 -17.67
C ASP A 19 17.50 5.03 -16.14
N PRO A 20 18.02 6.16 -15.62
CA PRO A 20 18.19 6.35 -14.18
C PRO A 20 16.89 6.71 -13.45
N TRP A 21 15.77 6.83 -14.19
CA TRP A 21 14.49 7.28 -13.68
C TRP A 21 13.49 6.15 -13.50
N ILE A 22 12.64 6.26 -12.47
CA ILE A 22 11.49 5.36 -12.33
C ILE A 22 10.48 5.66 -13.44
N ARG A 23 10.15 4.63 -14.23
CA ARG A 23 9.07 4.67 -15.24
C ARG A 23 7.84 3.94 -14.72
N LEU A 24 6.70 4.63 -14.76
CA LEU A 24 5.41 4.13 -14.29
C LEU A 24 4.34 4.45 -15.32
N ASP A 25 3.63 3.43 -15.80
CA ASP A 25 2.35 3.63 -16.49
C ASP A 25 1.23 3.72 -15.44
N GLY A 26 0.90 4.94 -15.04
CA GLY A 26 -0.08 5.18 -13.98
C GLY A 26 -1.48 4.64 -14.31
N HIS A 27 -1.89 4.59 -15.58
CA HIS A 27 -3.22 4.13 -15.96
C HIS A 27 -3.34 2.62 -15.83
N VAL A 28 -2.34 1.88 -16.32
CA VAL A 28 -2.29 0.42 -16.19
C VAL A 28 -2.12 0.03 -14.72
N LEU A 29 -1.22 0.70 -14.00
CA LEU A 29 -0.96 0.42 -12.59
C LEU A 29 -2.16 0.71 -11.70
N PHE A 30 -2.94 1.75 -11.97
CA PHE A 30 -4.12 2.07 -11.17
C PHE A 30 -5.13 0.92 -11.14
N ARG A 31 -5.49 0.38 -12.31
CA ARG A 31 -6.47 -0.71 -12.42
C ARG A 31 -5.94 -1.97 -11.75
N PHE A 32 -4.71 -2.35 -12.09
CA PHE A 32 -4.07 -3.52 -11.53
C PHE A 32 -3.95 -3.46 -10.01
N ALA A 33 -3.53 -2.31 -9.46
CA ALA A 33 -3.36 -2.15 -8.03
C ALA A 33 -4.70 -2.21 -7.29
N ALA A 34 -5.74 -1.55 -7.79
CA ALA A 34 -7.06 -1.59 -7.16
C ALA A 34 -7.61 -3.02 -7.11
N GLU A 35 -7.46 -3.81 -8.18
CA GLU A 35 -7.87 -5.22 -8.24
C GLU A 35 -7.02 -6.09 -7.32
N SER A 36 -5.71 -5.87 -7.32
CA SER A 36 -4.77 -6.62 -6.49
C SER A 36 -5.02 -6.42 -5.00
N PHE A 37 -5.19 -5.17 -4.55
CA PHE A 37 -5.53 -4.88 -3.15
C PHE A 37 -6.85 -5.54 -2.76
N THR A 38 -7.91 -5.41 -3.58
CA THR A 38 -9.18 -6.09 -3.33
C THR A 38 -9.01 -7.60 -3.17
N ARG A 39 -8.24 -8.22 -4.09
CA ARG A 39 -8.00 -9.67 -4.07
C ARG A 39 -7.28 -10.09 -2.80
N VAL A 40 -6.15 -9.47 -2.47
CA VAL A 40 -5.35 -9.90 -1.31
C VAL A 40 -6.06 -9.65 0.02
N ILE A 41 -6.84 -8.55 0.14
CA ILE A 41 -7.66 -8.27 1.33
C ILE A 41 -8.74 -9.33 1.52
N ARG A 42 -9.51 -9.63 0.47
CA ARG A 42 -10.56 -10.67 0.55
C ARG A 42 -9.98 -12.05 0.84
N GLN A 43 -8.87 -12.37 0.19
CA GLN A 43 -8.19 -13.65 0.36
C GLN A 43 -7.73 -13.84 1.81
N ILE A 44 -7.01 -12.86 2.39
CA ILE A 44 -6.50 -13.02 3.76
C ILE A 44 -7.64 -13.08 4.79
N ILE A 45 -8.68 -12.24 4.65
CA ILE A 45 -9.86 -12.28 5.51
C ILE A 45 -10.51 -13.68 5.45
N SER A 46 -10.72 -14.22 4.24
CA SER A 46 -11.31 -15.55 4.08
C SER A 46 -10.47 -16.69 4.69
N GLN A 47 -9.14 -16.59 4.64
CA GLN A 47 -8.22 -17.58 5.19
C GLN A 47 -8.20 -17.60 6.72
N THR A 48 -8.52 -16.46 7.35
CA THR A 48 -8.59 -16.31 8.81
C THR A 48 -9.95 -16.70 9.41
N GLY A 49 -10.99 -16.85 8.59
CA GLY A 49 -12.36 -16.99 9.08
C GLY A 49 -12.98 -15.70 9.64
N TRP A 50 -12.31 -14.55 9.47
CA TRP A 50 -12.86 -13.25 9.82
C TRP A 50 -13.93 -12.80 8.82
N THR A 51 -14.80 -11.91 9.26
CA THR A 51 -15.65 -11.11 8.37
C THR A 51 -15.00 -9.77 8.04
N THR A 52 -15.54 -9.07 7.04
CA THR A 52 -15.16 -7.67 6.78
C THR A 52 -15.44 -6.77 7.98
N ASP A 53 -16.49 -7.10 8.75
CA ASP A 53 -16.91 -6.35 9.94
C ASP A 53 -16.06 -6.66 11.17
N ASP A 54 -15.35 -7.78 11.19
CA ASP A 54 -14.34 -8.11 12.22
C ASP A 54 -13.02 -7.36 12.02
N THR A 55 -12.70 -6.96 10.78
CA THR A 55 -11.40 -6.35 10.46
C THR A 55 -11.33 -4.93 11.00
N ARG A 56 -10.66 -4.71 12.13
CA ARG A 56 -10.58 -3.38 12.77
C ARG A 56 -9.84 -2.37 11.89
N TRP A 57 -8.69 -2.75 11.35
CA TRP A 57 -7.86 -1.87 10.52
C TRP A 57 -7.35 -2.59 9.26
N VAL A 58 -7.28 -1.84 8.17
CA VAL A 58 -6.51 -2.19 6.98
C VAL A 58 -5.40 -1.14 6.83
N VAL A 59 -4.14 -1.58 6.86
CA VAL A 59 -2.96 -0.73 6.69
C VAL A 59 -2.29 -1.09 5.36
N PRO A 60 -2.69 -0.43 4.26
CA PRO A 60 -2.14 -0.73 2.93
C PRO A 60 -0.81 -0.03 2.68
N HIS A 61 -0.08 -0.47 1.65
CA HIS A 61 0.95 0.35 1.01
C HIS A 61 0.34 1.68 0.51
N GLN A 62 1.01 2.78 0.83
CA GLN A 62 0.51 4.16 0.68
C GLN A 62 0.81 4.71 -0.72
N ALA A 63 0.27 4.07 -1.76
CA ALA A 63 0.55 4.46 -3.14
C ALA A 63 -0.26 5.68 -3.59
N ASN A 64 -1.59 5.61 -3.42
CA ASN A 64 -2.53 6.62 -3.89
C ASN A 64 -3.90 6.42 -3.24
N ALA A 65 -4.45 7.46 -2.61
CA ALA A 65 -5.75 7.39 -1.92
C ALA A 65 -6.92 6.93 -2.83
N ARG A 66 -6.89 7.26 -4.12
CA ARG A 66 -7.95 6.85 -5.07
C ARG A 66 -7.91 5.36 -5.36
N ILE A 67 -6.73 4.75 -5.43
CA ILE A 67 -6.57 3.28 -5.58
C ILE A 67 -7.16 2.60 -4.34
N LEU A 68 -6.81 3.10 -3.16
CA LEU A 68 -7.20 2.50 -1.88
C LEU A 68 -8.71 2.65 -1.62
N LYS A 69 -9.30 3.79 -1.97
CA LYS A 69 -10.76 3.99 -1.94
C LYS A 69 -11.50 3.03 -2.87
N ALA A 70 -10.96 2.80 -4.08
CA ALA A 70 -11.53 1.82 -4.99
C ALA A 70 -11.40 0.38 -4.45
N ALA A 71 -10.24 0.06 -3.86
CA ALA A 71 -9.99 -1.23 -3.25
C ALA A 71 -10.93 -1.52 -2.06
N ALA A 72 -11.17 -0.53 -1.18
CA ALA A 72 -12.08 -0.62 -0.04
C ALA A 72 -13.53 -0.89 -0.48
N LYS A 73 -14.05 -0.09 -1.42
CA LYS A 73 -15.40 -0.29 -1.98
C LYS A 73 -15.57 -1.70 -2.55
N ARG A 74 -14.54 -2.21 -3.22
CA ARG A 74 -14.57 -3.55 -3.82
C ARG A 74 -14.32 -4.65 -2.81
N SER A 75 -13.50 -4.47 -1.77
CA SER A 75 -13.23 -5.51 -0.79
C SER A 75 -14.43 -5.77 0.11
N GLY A 76 -15.24 -4.74 0.37
CA GLY A 76 -16.38 -4.78 1.29
C GLY A 76 -16.01 -4.31 2.70
N VAL A 77 -14.74 -3.99 2.95
CA VAL A 77 -14.29 -3.40 4.22
C VAL A 77 -14.60 -1.89 4.19
N PRO A 78 -15.27 -1.34 5.22
CA PRO A 78 -15.55 0.09 5.32
C PRO A 78 -14.29 0.94 5.19
N PHE A 79 -14.36 2.06 4.45
CA PHE A 79 -13.19 2.88 4.14
C PHE A 79 -12.61 3.62 5.36
N ASP A 80 -13.43 3.88 6.38
CA ASP A 80 -13.00 4.42 7.67
C ASP A 80 -12.09 3.47 8.47
N ARG A 81 -12.05 2.19 8.09
CA ARG A 81 -11.09 1.20 8.62
C ARG A 81 -9.79 1.15 7.86
N PHE A 82 -9.63 1.93 6.78
CA PHE A 82 -8.36 2.04 6.07
C PHE A 82 -7.55 3.19 6.67
N TYR A 83 -6.40 2.85 7.25
CA TYR A 83 -5.49 3.89 7.73
C TYR A 83 -4.64 4.42 6.57
N LEU A 84 -4.76 5.73 6.31
CA LEU A 84 -4.09 6.42 5.22
C LEU A 84 -3.31 7.63 5.73
N ASN A 85 -2.04 7.72 5.38
CA ASN A 85 -1.21 8.91 5.59
C ASN A 85 -0.51 9.37 4.31
N VAL A 86 -0.85 8.79 3.16
CA VAL A 86 -0.29 9.15 1.84
C VAL A 86 -0.40 10.64 1.51
N GLU A 87 -1.41 11.34 2.03
CA GLU A 87 -1.56 12.80 1.83
C GLU A 87 -0.53 13.61 2.61
N ASN A 88 0.00 13.07 3.71
CA ASN A 88 0.97 13.72 4.58
C ASN A 88 2.42 13.39 4.19
N VAL A 89 2.71 12.11 3.90
CA VAL A 89 4.09 11.62 3.70
C VAL A 89 4.36 11.06 2.30
N GLY A 90 3.33 10.94 1.45
CA GLY A 90 3.46 10.42 0.09
C GLY A 90 3.73 8.91 0.00
N ASN A 91 4.10 8.46 -1.20
CA ASN A 91 4.49 7.08 -1.45
C ASN A 91 5.96 6.87 -1.06
N THR A 92 6.15 6.18 0.06
CA THR A 92 7.46 5.87 0.66
C THR A 92 7.91 4.42 0.39
N SER A 93 7.36 3.77 -0.65
CA SER A 93 7.70 2.40 -1.05
C SER A 93 7.51 1.39 0.10
N SER A 94 8.53 0.60 0.43
CA SER A 94 8.50 -0.40 1.50
C SER A 94 8.28 0.21 2.89
N ALA A 95 8.62 1.48 3.10
CA ALA A 95 8.44 2.16 4.39
C ALA A 95 6.98 2.57 4.63
N SER A 96 6.10 2.50 3.64
CA SER A 96 4.72 3.00 3.74
C SER A 96 3.89 2.30 4.81
N ILE A 97 3.96 0.97 4.89
CA ILE A 97 3.21 0.19 5.88
C ILE A 97 3.75 0.43 7.31
N PRO A 98 5.06 0.31 7.59
CA PRO A 98 5.55 0.53 8.95
C PRO A 98 5.39 1.98 9.44
N LEU A 99 5.53 2.99 8.57
CA LEU A 99 5.24 4.38 8.94
C LEU A 99 3.78 4.57 9.34
N ALA A 100 2.85 4.07 8.51
CA ALA A 100 1.42 4.11 8.80
C ALA A 100 1.06 3.35 10.09
N LEU A 101 1.68 2.20 10.32
CA LEU A 101 1.45 1.40 11.53
C LEU A 101 1.97 2.09 12.79
N CYS A 102 3.14 2.73 12.71
CA CYS A 102 3.70 3.50 13.82
C CYS A 102 2.80 4.68 14.21
N GLU A 103 2.22 5.40 13.24
CA GLU A 103 1.27 6.47 13.54
C GLU A 103 -0.07 5.95 14.10
N LEU A 104 -0.48 4.75 13.68
CA LEU A 104 -1.71 4.10 14.14
C LEU A 104 -1.58 3.46 15.53
N GLU A 105 -0.36 3.17 15.99
CA GLU A 105 -0.07 2.36 17.18
C GLU A 105 -0.88 2.75 18.43
N ALA A 106 -1.01 4.05 18.71
CA ALA A 106 -1.76 4.55 19.86
C ALA A 106 -3.28 4.26 19.80
N SER A 107 -3.80 3.91 18.62
CA SER A 107 -5.21 3.54 18.38
C SER A 107 -5.42 2.03 18.27
N LEU A 108 -4.36 1.23 18.35
CA LEU A 108 -4.44 -0.23 18.33
C LEU A 108 -4.67 -0.76 19.75
N GLY A 109 -5.67 -1.62 19.89
CA GLY A 109 -5.97 -2.35 21.11
C GLY A 109 -5.58 -3.83 21.01
N GLN A 110 -5.45 -4.48 22.16
CA GLN A 110 -5.27 -5.93 22.22
C GLN A 110 -6.47 -6.65 21.60
N GLY A 111 -6.20 -7.63 20.72
CA GLY A 111 -7.21 -8.38 19.98
C GLY A 111 -7.69 -7.68 18.70
N ASP A 112 -7.17 -6.50 18.37
CA ASP A 112 -7.55 -5.82 17.13
C ASP A 112 -7.08 -6.63 15.92
N LYS A 113 -8.02 -6.93 15.03
CA LYS A 113 -7.76 -7.66 13.78
C LYS A 113 -7.29 -6.68 12.70
N VAL A 114 -6.01 -6.72 12.40
CA VAL A 114 -5.33 -5.81 11.46
C VAL A 114 -4.94 -6.57 10.19
N VAL A 115 -5.24 -5.98 9.03
CA VAL A 115 -4.79 -6.47 7.72
C VAL A 115 -3.74 -5.52 7.15
N LEU A 116 -2.52 -6.01 6.97
CA LEU A 116 -1.49 -5.32 6.20
C LEU A 116 -1.55 -5.81 4.75
N CYS A 117 -1.44 -4.92 3.77
CA CYS A 117 -1.40 -5.34 2.37
C CYS A 117 -0.55 -4.44 1.48
N SER A 118 0.07 -5.02 0.46
CA SER A 118 0.97 -4.31 -0.44
C SER A 118 0.78 -4.73 -1.89
N VAL A 119 0.99 -3.77 -2.79
CA VAL A 119 1.15 -3.96 -4.23
C VAL A 119 2.36 -3.13 -4.65
N GLY A 120 3.38 -3.76 -5.23
CA GLY A 120 4.65 -3.13 -5.57
C GLY A 120 5.10 -3.37 -7.01
N ALA A 121 6.24 -2.76 -7.35
CA ALA A 121 6.92 -3.01 -8.62
C ALA A 121 7.24 -4.50 -8.81
N GLY A 122 7.26 -4.97 -10.06
CA GLY A 122 7.28 -6.41 -10.36
C GLY A 122 5.92 -7.08 -10.16
N LEU A 123 4.83 -6.29 -10.06
CA LEU A 123 3.45 -6.76 -9.84
C LEU A 123 3.32 -7.69 -8.63
N THR A 124 4.19 -7.49 -7.64
CA THR A 124 4.26 -8.31 -6.44
C THR A 124 3.18 -7.85 -5.46
N THR A 125 2.43 -8.79 -4.92
CA THR A 125 1.31 -8.53 -4.01
C THR A 125 1.42 -9.41 -2.79
N ALA A 126 1.18 -8.85 -1.61
CA ALA A 126 1.14 -9.62 -0.37
C ALA A 126 0.09 -9.04 0.58
N ALA A 127 -0.44 -9.88 1.46
CA ALA A 127 -1.20 -9.45 2.61
C ALA A 127 -0.84 -10.31 3.82
N MET A 128 -1.02 -9.73 5.00
CA MET A 128 -0.77 -10.37 6.29
C MET A 128 -1.89 -9.96 7.24
N SER A 129 -2.47 -10.93 7.93
CA SER A 129 -3.36 -10.70 9.06
C SER A 129 -2.56 -10.74 10.35
N VAL A 130 -2.91 -9.85 11.27
CA VAL A 130 -2.33 -9.75 12.62
C VAL A 130 -3.49 -9.58 13.59
N GLU A 131 -3.50 -10.36 14.65
CA GLU A 131 -4.23 -10.00 15.86
C GLU A 131 -3.23 -9.27 16.75
N TRP A 132 -3.49 -7.97 16.99
CA TRP A 132 -2.58 -7.07 17.70
C TRP A 132 -2.57 -7.34 19.20
#